data_AF-A0A8J3FUY9-F1
#
_entry.id   AF-A0A8J3FUY9-F1
#
_cell.length_a   1.000
_cell.length_b   1.000
_cell.length_c   1.000
_cell.angle_alpha   90.00
_cell.angle_beta   90.00
_cell.angle_gamma   90.00
#
_symmetry.space_group_name_H-M   'P 1'
#
loop_
_entity.id
_entity.type
_entity.pdbx_description
1 polymer ?
#
loop_
_entity_poly.entity_id
_entity_poly.type
_entity_poly.pdbx_seq_one_letter_code
_entity_poly.pdbx_strand_id
1 'polypeptide(L)'
;MGVPAWVWFTIAAVAAGAGLALLAADRAQRTARNRERRRWAALRGWQFTESDQVLPTRWQHGLIAVTGRGTGRDVVTGSTFTADGRRLVHVLDHEVNGRTHAVMVAVHRRRPLPTVVELWLPSVPVPREGELDLLGPVGDRYAFVSDMTSARPLITPDLVDAADEIGDDVTVVWLEDAWVVAAAPPSAGPARLERLLRDLGELADIVDPLDGEDDEEDRVLPSNVRELPRAGRAVPPA
;
A
#
# COMPACT_ATOMS: atom_id res chain seq x y z
N MET A 1 -32.42 -27.02 -44.79
CA MET A 1 -33.24 -27.37 -43.61
C MET A 1 -32.81 -26.48 -42.46
N GLY A 2 -33.65 -25.56 -42.00
CA GLY A 2 -33.32 -24.64 -40.89
C GLY A 2 -33.39 -25.35 -39.54
N VAL A 3 -32.60 -24.87 -38.57
CA VAL A 3 -32.66 -25.36 -37.18
C VAL A 3 -34.05 -25.05 -36.60
N PRO A 4 -34.76 -26.04 -36.03
CA PRO A 4 -36.09 -25.82 -35.45
C PRO A 4 -36.07 -24.79 -34.30
N ALA A 5 -37.10 -23.94 -34.21
CA ALA A 5 -37.20 -22.90 -33.20
C ALA A 5 -37.09 -23.42 -31.75
N TRP A 6 -37.60 -24.62 -31.46
CA TRP A 6 -37.52 -25.23 -30.14
C TRP A 6 -36.08 -25.48 -29.67
N VAL A 7 -35.15 -25.74 -30.59
CA VAL A 7 -33.72 -25.91 -30.28
C VAL A 7 -33.15 -24.60 -29.72
N TRP A 8 -33.50 -23.47 -30.34
CA TRP A 8 -33.08 -22.16 -29.85
C TRP A 8 -33.66 -21.83 -28.47
N PHE A 9 -34.92 -22.17 -28.22
CA PHE A 9 -35.52 -22.01 -26.89
C PHE A 9 -34.84 -22.87 -25.83
N THR A 10 -34.49 -24.11 -26.15
CA THR A 10 -33.75 -24.99 -25.23
C THR A 10 -32.37 -24.42 -24.93
N ILE A 11 -31.63 -23.97 -25.94
CA ILE A 11 -30.33 -23.31 -25.76
C ILE A 11 -30.47 -22.06 -24.88
N ALA A 12 -31.46 -21.22 -25.15
CA ALA A 12 -31.72 -20.02 -24.37
C ALA A 12 -32.06 -20.34 -22.91
N ALA A 13 -32.89 -21.34 -22.66
CA ALA A 13 -33.26 -21.78 -21.31
C ALA A 13 -32.04 -22.31 -20.53
N VAL A 14 -31.20 -23.12 -21.18
CA VAL A 14 -29.95 -23.63 -20.57
C VAL A 14 -28.97 -22.49 -20.29
N ALA A 15 -28.77 -21.58 -21.25
CA ALA A 15 -27.90 -20.41 -21.08
C ALA A 15 -28.39 -19.49 -19.95
N ALA A 16 -29.69 -19.25 -19.87
CA ALA A 16 -30.29 -18.47 -18.79
C ALA A 16 -30.12 -19.15 -17.43
N GLY A 17 -30.36 -20.46 -17.34
CA GLY A 17 -30.14 -21.23 -16.12
C GLY A 17 -28.67 -21.19 -15.65
N ALA A 18 -27.73 -21.38 -16.57
CA ALA A 18 -26.31 -21.28 -16.27
C ALA A 18 -25.91 -19.87 -15.81
N GLY A 19 -26.41 -18.82 -16.49
CA GLY A 19 -26.17 -17.43 -16.11
C GLY A 19 -26.68 -17.08 -14.71
N LEU A 20 -27.90 -17.52 -14.37
CA LEU A 20 -28.48 -17.32 -13.04
C LEU A 20 -27.68 -18.05 -11.96
N ALA A 21 -27.23 -19.28 -12.23
CA ALA A 21 -26.40 -20.04 -11.30
C ALA A 21 -25.05 -19.34 -11.04
N LEU A 22 -24.38 -18.85 -12.07
CA LEU A 22 -23.13 -18.10 -11.95
C LEU A 22 -23.31 -16.79 -11.15
N LEU A 23 -24.38 -16.05 -11.42
CA LEU A 23 -24.70 -14.82 -10.67
C LEU A 23 -24.97 -15.10 -9.19
N ALA A 24 -25.69 -16.18 -8.89
CA ALA A 24 -25.97 -16.59 -7.52
C ALA A 24 -24.68 -16.97 -6.77
N ALA A 25 -23.79 -17.72 -7.42
CA ALA A 25 -22.49 -18.10 -6.87
C ALA A 25 -21.59 -16.88 -6.60
N ASP A 26 -21.47 -15.97 -7.58
CA ASP A 26 -20.70 -14.73 -7.42
C ASP A 26 -21.24 -13.88 -6.27
N ARG A 27 -22.57 -13.70 -6.20
CA ARG A 27 -23.21 -12.96 -5.10
C ARG A 27 -22.96 -13.62 -3.74
N ALA A 28 -23.04 -14.94 -3.65
CA ALA A 28 -22.77 -15.67 -2.41
C ALA A 28 -21.32 -15.48 -1.94
N GLN A 29 -20.36 -15.55 -2.87
CA GLN A 29 -18.94 -15.37 -2.58
C GLN A 29 -18.62 -13.95 -2.11
N ARG A 30 -19.15 -12.91 -2.79
CA ARG A 30 -19.00 -11.52 -2.35
C ARG A 30 -19.58 -11.30 -0.95
N THR A 31 -20.76 -11.87 -0.68
CA THR A 31 -21.40 -11.75 0.65
C THR A 31 -20.58 -12.46 1.73
N ALA A 32 -19.98 -13.61 1.42
CA ALA A 32 -19.11 -14.32 2.35
C ALA A 32 -17.86 -13.50 2.70
N ARG A 33 -17.17 -12.95 1.68
CA ARG A 33 -15.98 -12.11 1.84
C ARG A 33 -16.28 -10.85 2.65
N ASN A 34 -17.38 -10.16 2.34
CA ASN A 34 -17.84 -8.98 3.09
C ASN A 34 -18.05 -9.31 4.58
N ARG A 35 -18.73 -10.44 4.90
CA ARG A 35 -18.93 -10.87 6.29
C ARG A 35 -17.62 -11.20 6.99
N GLU A 36 -16.70 -11.87 6.30
CA GLU A 36 -15.37 -12.19 6.83
C GLU A 36 -14.56 -10.93 7.12
N ARG A 37 -14.50 -9.99 6.17
CA ARG A 37 -13.82 -8.69 6.32
C ARG A 37 -14.40 -7.87 7.46
N ARG A 38 -15.73 -7.78 7.55
CA ARG A 38 -16.43 -7.10 8.65
C ARG A 38 -16.12 -7.74 10.01
N ARG A 39 -16.11 -9.07 10.08
CA ARG A 39 -15.78 -9.80 11.32
C ARG A 39 -14.33 -9.58 11.73
N TRP A 40 -13.40 -9.66 10.78
CA TRP A 40 -11.99 -9.41 11.01
C TRP A 40 -11.75 -7.99 11.54
N ALA A 41 -12.35 -6.97 10.92
CA ALA A 41 -12.28 -5.60 11.40
C ALA A 41 -12.82 -5.47 12.84
N ALA A 42 -13.98 -6.06 13.13
CA ALA A 42 -14.57 -6.04 14.46
C ALA A 42 -13.67 -6.68 15.54
N LEU A 43 -13.02 -7.81 15.23
CA LEU A 43 -12.07 -8.47 16.15
C LEU A 43 -10.86 -7.59 16.49
N ARG A 44 -10.45 -6.72 15.55
CA ARG A 44 -9.35 -5.77 15.76
C ARG A 44 -9.80 -4.43 16.37
N GLY A 45 -11.11 -4.22 16.57
CA GLY A 45 -11.66 -2.92 16.93
C GLY A 45 -11.48 -1.87 15.82
N TRP A 46 -11.36 -2.30 14.57
CA TRP A 46 -11.22 -1.45 13.40
C TRP A 46 -12.58 -1.15 12.76
N GLN A 47 -12.63 -0.07 11.99
CA GLN A 47 -13.84 0.37 11.30
C GLN A 47 -14.01 -0.38 9.99
N PHE A 48 -15.25 -0.69 9.64
CA PHE A 48 -15.61 -1.33 8.38
C PHE A 48 -16.68 -0.52 7.66
N THR A 49 -16.45 -0.26 6.38
CA THR A 49 -17.37 0.43 5.47
C THR A 49 -17.52 -0.38 4.20
N GLU A 50 -18.75 -0.60 3.73
CA GLU A 50 -18.98 -1.45 2.54
C GLU A 50 -18.42 -0.85 1.24
N SER A 51 -18.38 0.48 1.14
CA SER A 51 -17.95 1.20 -0.05
C SER A 51 -17.37 2.57 0.28
N ASP A 52 -16.27 2.94 -0.36
CA ASP A 52 -15.65 4.26 -0.31
C ASP A 52 -15.16 4.67 -1.71
N GLN A 53 -15.62 5.82 -2.19
CA GLN A 53 -15.23 6.36 -3.50
C GLN A 53 -14.08 7.36 -3.42
N VAL A 54 -13.76 7.86 -2.22
CA VAL A 54 -12.78 8.92 -2.00
C VAL A 54 -11.42 8.34 -1.63
N LEU A 55 -11.39 7.28 -0.83
CA LEU A 55 -10.12 6.70 -0.37
C LEU A 55 -9.18 6.30 -1.53
N PRO A 56 -9.63 5.59 -2.59
CA PRO A 56 -8.76 5.26 -3.72
C PRO A 56 -8.23 6.47 -4.49
N THR A 57 -8.86 7.66 -4.38
CA THR A 57 -8.40 8.86 -5.08
C THR A 57 -7.16 9.49 -4.43
N ARG A 58 -6.74 8.99 -3.26
CA ARG A 58 -5.49 9.40 -2.62
C ARG A 58 -4.25 8.86 -3.32
N TRP A 59 -4.43 7.86 -4.18
CA TRP A 59 -3.35 7.17 -4.86
C TRP A 59 -3.45 7.36 -6.37
N GLN A 60 -2.32 7.47 -7.03
CA GLN A 60 -2.24 7.68 -8.48
C GLN A 60 -1.34 6.65 -9.17
N HIS A 61 -0.40 6.08 -8.43
CA HIS A 61 0.62 5.16 -8.92
C HIS A 61 0.28 3.69 -8.66
N GLY A 62 1.21 2.81 -9.02
CA GLY A 62 1.10 1.37 -8.88
C GLY A 62 -0.09 0.81 -9.65
N LEU A 63 -0.91 0.01 -8.97
CA LEU A 63 -2.07 -0.62 -9.62
C LEU A 63 -3.10 0.39 -10.14
N ILE A 64 -3.21 1.57 -9.52
CA ILE A 64 -4.19 2.60 -9.91
C ILE A 64 -3.86 3.14 -11.30
N ALA A 65 -2.59 3.35 -11.63
CA ALA A 65 -2.16 3.80 -12.95
C ALA A 65 -2.54 2.81 -14.05
N VAL A 66 -2.49 1.50 -13.75
CA VAL A 66 -2.78 0.42 -14.71
C VAL A 66 -4.27 0.16 -14.87
N THR A 67 -5.00 0.12 -13.77
CA THR A 67 -6.42 -0.29 -13.76
C THR A 67 -7.38 0.88 -13.83
N GLY A 68 -6.90 2.10 -13.60
CA GLY A 68 -7.69 3.30 -13.46
C GLY A 68 -8.23 3.50 -12.05
N ARG A 69 -8.75 4.71 -11.81
CA ARG A 69 -9.43 5.04 -10.55
C ARG A 69 -10.72 4.23 -10.42
N GLY A 70 -10.95 3.68 -9.24
CA GLY A 70 -12.05 2.78 -8.93
C GLY A 70 -12.74 3.13 -7.62
N THR A 71 -13.57 2.22 -7.14
CA THR A 71 -14.21 2.31 -5.82
C THR A 71 -13.58 1.29 -4.88
N GLY A 72 -13.32 1.68 -3.63
CA GLY A 72 -12.93 0.76 -2.59
C GLY A 72 -14.16 0.05 -2.04
N ARG A 73 -14.17 -1.29 -2.07
CA ARG A 73 -15.19 -2.13 -1.44
C ARG A 73 -14.64 -2.78 -0.20
N ASP A 74 -15.54 -3.15 0.71
CA ASP A 74 -15.19 -3.90 1.94
C ASP A 74 -14.02 -3.23 2.69
N VAL A 75 -14.10 -1.91 2.82
CA VAL A 75 -13.04 -1.04 3.31
C VAL A 75 -12.89 -1.20 4.81
N VAL A 76 -11.67 -1.49 5.25
CA VAL A 76 -11.28 -1.56 6.65
C VAL A 76 -10.32 -0.43 6.93
N THR A 77 -10.61 0.34 7.98
CA THR A 77 -9.75 1.43 8.46
C THR A 77 -9.40 1.17 9.91
N GLY A 78 -8.12 1.20 10.21
CA GLY A 78 -7.64 0.86 11.54
C GLY A 78 -6.24 1.38 11.78
N SER A 79 -5.53 0.69 12.66
CA SER A 79 -4.15 1.03 12.98
C SER A 79 -3.37 -0.23 13.30
N THR A 80 -2.13 -0.30 12.86
CA THR A 80 -1.19 -1.33 13.26
C THR A 80 -0.10 -0.75 14.15
N PHE A 81 0.53 -1.59 14.96
CA PHE A 81 1.77 -1.24 15.66
C PHE A 81 2.95 -1.76 14.85
N THR A 82 3.89 -0.87 14.57
CA THR A 82 5.20 -1.17 13.98
C THR A 82 6.28 -0.94 15.03
N ALA A 83 7.56 -1.13 14.71
CA ALA A 83 8.65 -0.86 15.65
C ALA A 83 8.66 0.62 16.06
N ASP A 84 8.23 1.47 15.13
CA ASP A 84 8.14 2.92 15.28
C ASP A 84 6.80 3.44 15.85
N GLY A 85 5.97 2.53 16.38
CA GLY A 85 4.71 2.89 17.02
C GLY A 85 3.50 2.72 16.12
N ARG A 86 2.45 3.51 16.37
CA ARG A 86 1.12 3.27 15.81
C ARG A 86 0.95 3.96 14.46
N ARG A 87 0.70 3.20 13.39
CA ARG A 87 0.44 3.71 12.03
C ARG A 87 -1.01 3.48 11.61
N LEU A 88 -1.61 4.47 10.94
CA LEU A 88 -2.94 4.35 10.32
C LEU A 88 -2.84 3.37 9.15
N VAL A 89 -3.83 2.48 9.02
CA VAL A 89 -3.87 1.50 7.92
C VAL A 89 -5.24 1.44 7.26
N HIS A 90 -5.23 1.16 5.96
CA HIS A 90 -6.42 0.87 5.18
C HIS A 90 -6.26 -0.45 4.43
N VAL A 91 -7.34 -1.23 4.38
CA VAL A 91 -7.45 -2.40 3.50
C VAL A 91 -8.75 -2.31 2.74
N LEU A 92 -8.72 -2.44 1.42
CA LEU A 92 -9.92 -2.37 0.59
C LEU A 92 -9.79 -3.22 -0.66
N ASP A 93 -10.92 -3.69 -1.16
CA ASP A 93 -10.98 -4.38 -2.43
C ASP A 93 -11.16 -3.33 -3.54
N HIS A 94 -10.15 -3.16 -4.41
CA HIS A 94 -10.18 -2.17 -5.50
C HIS A 94 -11.06 -2.66 -6.64
N GLU A 95 -12.21 -2.02 -6.83
CA GLU A 95 -13.20 -2.37 -7.83
C GLU A 95 -13.22 -1.34 -8.97
N VAL A 96 -13.00 -1.82 -10.20
CA VAL A 96 -13.16 -1.04 -11.43
C VAL A 96 -14.15 -1.79 -12.33
N ASN A 97 -15.13 -1.10 -12.88
CA ASN A 97 -16.16 -1.68 -13.75
C ASN A 97 -16.86 -2.93 -13.15
N GLY A 98 -17.09 -2.93 -11.82
CA GLY A 98 -17.78 -4.01 -11.11
C GLY A 98 -16.95 -5.29 -10.88
N ARG A 99 -15.65 -5.26 -11.20
CA ARG A 99 -14.70 -6.35 -10.97
C ARG A 99 -13.65 -5.91 -9.95
N THR A 100 -13.41 -6.74 -8.93
CA THR A 100 -12.26 -6.55 -8.02
C THR A 100 -10.97 -6.92 -8.75
N HIS A 101 -10.06 -5.97 -8.88
CA HIS A 101 -8.75 -6.17 -9.50
C HIS A 101 -7.70 -6.64 -8.49
N ALA A 102 -7.72 -6.10 -7.27
CA ALA A 102 -6.82 -6.46 -6.19
C ALA A 102 -7.42 -6.10 -4.83
N VAL A 103 -6.80 -6.58 -3.76
CA VAL A 103 -6.97 -6.02 -2.41
C VAL A 103 -5.82 -5.04 -2.18
N MET A 104 -6.13 -3.75 -2.05
CA MET A 104 -5.15 -2.73 -1.70
C MET A 104 -4.96 -2.71 -0.18
N VAL A 105 -3.71 -2.76 0.25
CA VAL A 105 -3.30 -2.63 1.66
C VAL A 105 -2.39 -1.42 1.75
N ALA A 106 -2.74 -0.45 2.60
CA ALA A 106 -2.01 0.80 2.72
C ALA A 106 -1.64 1.08 4.17
N VAL A 107 -0.40 1.50 4.40
CA VAL A 107 0.13 1.95 5.69
C VAL A 107 0.56 3.40 5.55
N HIS A 108 0.06 4.25 6.45
CA HIS A 108 0.38 5.68 6.46
C HIS A 108 1.75 5.92 7.10
N ARG A 109 2.47 6.86 6.53
CA ARG A 109 3.75 7.39 7.01
C ARG A 109 3.58 8.74 7.66
N ARG A 110 4.55 9.15 8.47
CA ARG A 110 4.52 10.45 9.14
C ARG A 110 4.92 11.57 8.19
N ARG A 111 5.93 11.32 7.34
CA ARG A 111 6.38 12.27 6.33
C ARG A 111 6.08 11.79 4.91
N PRO A 112 5.69 12.72 4.00
CA PRO A 112 5.58 12.39 2.59
C PRO A 112 6.96 12.16 1.98
N LEU A 113 7.04 11.28 0.98
CA LEU A 113 8.25 11.10 0.18
C LEU A 113 8.41 12.21 -0.87
N PRO A 114 9.67 12.55 -1.20
CA PRO A 114 9.97 13.44 -2.33
C PRO A 114 9.84 12.76 -3.70
N THR A 115 9.71 11.43 -3.75
CA THR A 115 9.70 10.63 -4.98
C THR A 115 8.77 9.44 -4.85
N VAL A 116 8.20 9.01 -5.97
CA VAL A 116 7.45 7.76 -6.07
C VAL A 116 8.42 6.62 -6.30
N VAL A 117 8.18 5.49 -5.64
CA VAL A 117 8.92 4.24 -5.87
C VAL A 117 7.91 3.11 -6.05
N GLU A 118 7.93 2.45 -7.20
CA GLU A 118 7.11 1.27 -7.48
C GLU A 118 7.99 0.02 -7.61
N LEU A 119 7.67 -1.02 -6.86
CA LEU A 119 8.35 -2.31 -6.85
C LEU A 119 7.43 -3.37 -7.46
N TRP A 120 7.64 -3.68 -8.73
CA TRP A 120 6.82 -4.63 -9.49
C TRP A 120 7.43 -6.02 -9.54
N LEU A 121 6.57 -7.05 -9.48
CA LEU A 121 7.01 -8.40 -9.81
C LEU A 121 7.39 -8.53 -11.29
N PRO A 122 8.48 -9.25 -11.63
CA PRO A 122 8.93 -9.45 -13.00
C PRO A 122 7.90 -10.12 -13.92
N SER A 123 6.98 -10.90 -13.34
CA SER A 123 5.94 -11.65 -14.07
C SER A 123 4.81 -10.77 -14.60
N VAL A 124 4.75 -9.51 -14.18
CA VAL A 124 3.66 -8.59 -14.51
C VAL A 124 4.09 -7.68 -15.66
N PRO A 125 3.34 -7.64 -16.78
CA PRO A 125 3.60 -6.68 -17.84
C PRO A 125 3.29 -5.27 -17.31
N VAL A 126 4.32 -4.53 -16.90
CA VAL A 126 4.18 -3.13 -16.48
C VAL A 126 3.83 -2.29 -17.72
N PRO A 127 2.73 -1.52 -17.73
CA PRO A 127 2.44 -0.59 -18.81
C PRO A 127 3.56 0.44 -18.92
N ARG A 128 4.24 0.47 -20.07
CA ARG A 128 5.48 1.24 -20.28
C ARG A 128 5.27 2.68 -20.77
N GLU A 129 4.02 3.15 -20.79
CA GLU A 129 3.70 4.49 -21.28
C GLU A 129 3.51 5.45 -20.09
N GLY A 130 4.60 6.02 -19.57
CA GLY A 130 4.52 7.15 -18.63
C GLY A 130 5.64 7.28 -17.58
N GLU A 131 5.98 8.56 -17.31
CA GLU A 131 6.66 9.27 -16.21
C GLU A 131 7.72 8.62 -15.29
N LEU A 132 7.81 7.30 -15.14
CA LEU A 132 8.75 6.67 -14.21
C LEU A 132 9.96 6.07 -14.91
N ASP A 133 11.14 6.28 -14.32
CA ASP A 133 12.41 5.73 -14.77
C ASP A 133 12.68 4.36 -14.12
N LEU A 134 13.18 3.41 -14.90
CA LEU A 134 13.65 2.12 -14.37
C LEU A 134 14.95 2.33 -13.58
N LEU A 135 14.89 2.12 -12.27
CA LEU A 135 16.07 2.16 -11.40
C LEU A 135 16.88 0.85 -11.51
N GLY A 136 16.20 -0.29 -11.55
CA GLY A 136 16.82 -1.62 -11.62
C GLY A 136 16.16 -2.65 -10.70
N PRO A 137 16.79 -3.81 -10.50
CA PRO A 137 16.29 -4.83 -9.58
C PRO A 137 16.44 -4.38 -8.11
N VAL A 138 15.44 -4.68 -7.30
CA VAL A 138 15.37 -4.50 -5.85
C VAL A 138 14.79 -5.81 -5.30
N GLY A 139 15.68 -6.68 -4.81
CA GLY A 139 15.32 -8.04 -4.44
C GLY A 139 14.73 -8.82 -5.64
N ASP A 140 13.60 -9.47 -5.41
CA ASP A 140 12.82 -10.22 -6.40
C ASP A 140 11.97 -9.32 -7.33
N ARG A 141 12.06 -7.98 -7.18
CA ARG A 141 11.23 -6.99 -7.89
C ARG A 141 12.06 -6.04 -8.75
N TYR A 142 11.40 -5.36 -9.67
CA TYR A 142 11.98 -4.23 -10.41
C TYR A 142 11.43 -2.91 -9.90
N ALA A 143 12.34 -1.98 -9.61
CA ALA A 143 12.03 -0.65 -9.11
C ALA A 143 11.89 0.37 -10.24
N PHE A 144 10.79 1.11 -10.24
CA PHE A 144 10.50 2.25 -11.09
C PHE A 144 10.30 3.49 -10.21
N VAL A 145 10.82 4.64 -10.62
CA VAL A 145 10.90 5.82 -9.75
C VAL A 145 10.60 7.10 -10.51
N SER A 146 9.99 8.10 -9.86
CA SER A 146 9.70 9.40 -10.50
C SER A 146 10.91 10.33 -10.56
N ASP A 147 11.86 10.14 -9.64
CA ASP A 147 13.15 10.84 -9.62
C ASP A 147 14.25 9.89 -9.14
N MET A 148 15.21 9.58 -10.01
CA MET A 148 16.34 8.70 -9.69
C MET A 148 17.21 9.25 -8.56
N THR A 149 17.39 10.57 -8.47
CA THR A 149 18.31 11.16 -7.49
C THR A 149 17.75 11.02 -6.08
N SER A 150 16.46 11.33 -5.90
CA SER A 150 15.77 11.17 -4.61
C SER A 150 15.51 9.71 -4.24
N ALA A 151 15.38 8.80 -5.22
CA ALA A 151 15.04 7.41 -4.94
C ALA A 151 16.25 6.53 -4.56
N ARG A 152 17.44 6.79 -5.13
CA ARG A 152 18.64 5.96 -4.85
C ARG A 152 18.96 5.81 -3.36
N PRO A 153 18.91 6.86 -2.51
CA PRO A 153 19.16 6.72 -1.08
C PRO A 153 18.11 5.87 -0.34
N LEU A 154 16.89 5.74 -0.88
CA LEU A 154 15.82 4.95 -0.27
C LEU A 154 16.01 3.44 -0.49
N ILE A 155 16.78 3.04 -1.51
CA ILE A 155 17.04 1.64 -1.82
C ILE A 155 18.25 1.16 -0.99
N THR A 156 17.99 0.95 0.30
CA THR A 156 18.95 0.38 1.27
C THR A 156 18.91 -1.16 1.23
N PRO A 157 19.94 -1.85 1.76
CA PRO A 157 19.89 -3.29 1.96
C PRO A 157 18.67 -3.74 2.78
N ASP A 158 18.35 -3.03 3.86
CA ASP A 158 17.19 -3.34 4.70
C ASP A 158 15.87 -3.21 3.92
N LEU A 159 15.75 -2.21 3.03
CA LEU A 159 14.58 -2.07 2.17
C LEU A 159 14.49 -3.22 1.17
N VAL A 160 15.61 -3.68 0.61
CA VAL A 160 15.65 -4.83 -0.29
C VAL A 160 15.17 -6.09 0.44
N ASP A 161 15.72 -6.35 1.63
CA ASP A 161 15.36 -7.53 2.43
C ASP A 161 13.87 -7.51 2.82
N ALA A 162 13.38 -6.37 3.32
CA ALA A 162 11.97 -6.20 3.65
C ALA A 162 11.06 -6.30 2.41
N ALA A 163 11.55 -5.88 1.23
CA ALA A 163 10.79 -6.01 -0.01
C ALA A 163 10.63 -7.47 -0.45
N ASP A 164 11.61 -8.32 -0.18
CA ASP A 164 11.55 -9.76 -0.49
C ASP A 164 10.59 -10.50 0.43
N GLU A 165 10.48 -10.08 1.69
CA GLU A 165 9.55 -10.70 2.66
C GLU A 165 8.06 -10.52 2.32
N ILE A 166 7.71 -9.53 1.49
CA ILE A 166 6.31 -9.25 1.07
C ILE A 166 5.65 -10.47 0.41
N GLY A 167 6.43 -11.30 -0.29
CA GLY A 167 5.99 -12.51 -1.00
C GLY A 167 5.57 -12.29 -2.46
N ASP A 168 5.51 -13.38 -3.22
CA ASP A 168 5.46 -13.44 -4.70
C ASP A 168 4.05 -13.31 -5.33
N ASP A 169 3.01 -13.23 -4.53
CA ASP A 169 1.62 -13.01 -4.95
C ASP A 169 1.24 -11.52 -4.92
N VAL A 170 2.01 -10.68 -4.24
CA VAL A 170 1.80 -9.22 -4.21
C VAL A 170 2.39 -8.60 -5.48
N THR A 171 1.48 -8.17 -6.36
CA THR A 171 1.77 -7.74 -7.74
C THR A 171 2.69 -6.53 -7.79
N VAL A 172 2.41 -5.54 -6.95
CA VAL A 172 3.19 -4.30 -6.82
C VAL A 172 3.10 -3.79 -5.39
N VAL A 173 4.22 -3.25 -4.91
CA VAL A 173 4.27 -2.40 -3.72
C VAL A 173 4.80 -1.05 -4.16
N TRP A 174 4.14 0.03 -3.77
CA TRP A 174 4.61 1.36 -4.12
C TRP A 174 4.54 2.30 -2.94
N LEU A 175 5.41 3.29 -3.01
CA LEU A 175 5.52 4.36 -2.05
C LEU A 175 5.20 5.65 -2.80
N GLU A 176 4.17 6.36 -2.36
CA GLU A 176 3.78 7.67 -2.89
C GLU A 176 3.25 8.54 -1.76
N ASP A 177 3.56 9.84 -1.81
CA ASP A 177 3.23 10.78 -0.75
C ASP A 177 3.57 10.20 0.64
N ALA A 178 2.60 10.20 1.57
CA ALA A 178 2.74 9.63 2.90
C ALA A 178 2.20 8.19 3.01
N TRP A 179 2.27 7.39 1.95
CA TRP A 179 1.75 6.02 1.95
C TRP A 179 2.76 5.00 1.44
N VAL A 180 2.75 3.83 2.09
CA VAL A 180 3.24 2.57 1.52
C VAL A 180 2.02 1.73 1.19
N VAL A 181 1.88 1.31 -0.06
CA VAL A 181 0.69 0.61 -0.54
C VAL A 181 1.10 -0.65 -1.31
N ALA A 182 0.30 -1.70 -1.18
CA ALA A 182 0.49 -2.95 -1.91
C ALA A 182 -0.80 -3.43 -2.56
N ALA A 183 -0.65 -4.08 -3.72
CA ALA A 183 -1.73 -4.77 -4.42
C ALA A 183 -1.61 -6.28 -4.22
N ALA A 184 -2.42 -6.83 -3.31
CA ALA A 184 -2.54 -8.27 -3.07
C ALA A 184 -3.63 -8.90 -3.97
N PRO A 185 -3.60 -10.23 -4.18
CA PRO A 185 -4.63 -10.90 -4.97
C PRO A 185 -6.04 -10.70 -4.41
N PRO A 186 -7.10 -10.64 -5.24
CA PRO A 186 -8.50 -10.54 -4.79
C PRO A 186 -8.97 -11.64 -3.82
N SER A 187 -8.25 -12.77 -3.79
CA SER A 187 -8.48 -13.93 -2.92
C SER A 187 -7.76 -13.84 -1.56
N ALA A 188 -7.01 -12.76 -1.28
CA ALA A 188 -6.26 -12.61 -0.04
C ALA A 188 -7.19 -12.58 1.19
N GLY A 189 -7.10 -13.61 2.01
CA GLY A 189 -7.85 -13.74 3.26
C GLY A 189 -7.20 -12.98 4.43
N PRO A 190 -7.88 -12.89 5.59
CA PRO A 190 -7.42 -12.12 6.75
C PRO A 190 -6.00 -12.43 7.20
N ALA A 191 -5.64 -13.71 7.33
CA ALA A 191 -4.31 -14.11 7.79
C ALA A 191 -3.19 -13.62 6.85
N ARG A 192 -3.43 -13.61 5.54
CA ARG A 192 -2.45 -13.08 4.59
C ARG A 192 -2.33 -11.56 4.70
N LEU A 193 -3.46 -10.87 4.85
CA LEU A 193 -3.49 -9.41 4.95
C LEU A 193 -2.87 -8.91 6.25
N GLU A 194 -2.98 -9.67 7.34
CA GLU A 194 -2.28 -9.35 8.59
C GLU A 194 -0.76 -9.48 8.46
N ARG A 195 -0.29 -10.47 7.70
CA ARG A 195 1.14 -10.59 7.38
C ARG A 195 1.57 -9.41 6.51
N LEU A 196 0.85 -9.14 5.43
CA LEU A 196 1.15 -8.01 4.55
C LEU A 196 1.14 -6.65 5.28
N LEU A 197 0.22 -6.43 6.22
CA LEU A 197 0.21 -5.22 7.05
C LEU A 197 1.45 -5.10 7.95
N ARG A 198 2.04 -6.22 8.37
CA ARG A 198 3.31 -6.24 9.11
C ARG A 198 4.46 -5.93 8.17
N ASP A 199 4.53 -6.61 7.03
CA ASP A 199 5.60 -6.45 6.04
C ASP A 199 5.64 -5.00 5.51
N LEU A 200 4.47 -4.40 5.22
CA LEU A 200 4.39 -2.98 4.86
C LEU A 200 4.68 -2.03 6.02
N GLY A 201 4.41 -2.46 7.25
CA GLY A 201 4.77 -1.70 8.45
C GLY A 201 6.29 -1.61 8.62
N GLU A 202 7.00 -2.70 8.38
CA GLU A 202 8.46 -2.76 8.37
C GLU A 202 9.06 -1.89 7.26
N LEU A 203 8.52 -2.01 6.04
CA LEU A 203 8.91 -1.09 4.95
C LEU A 203 8.69 0.37 5.32
N ALA A 204 7.56 0.70 5.95
CA ALA A 204 7.25 2.06 6.39
C ALA A 204 8.23 2.57 7.46
N ASP A 205 8.72 1.71 8.34
CA ASP A 205 9.70 2.07 9.36
C ASP A 205 11.10 2.30 8.75
N ILE A 206 11.49 1.50 7.75
CA ILE A 206 12.77 1.67 7.04
C ILE A 206 12.85 3.02 6.31
N VAL A 207 11.76 3.43 5.65
CA VAL A 207 11.73 4.66 4.83
C VAL A 207 11.31 5.92 5.60
N ASP A 208 10.74 5.76 6.79
CA ASP A 208 10.27 6.83 7.67
C ASP A 208 10.52 6.46 9.14
N PRO A 209 11.81 6.33 9.53
CA PRO A 209 12.22 5.92 10.87
C PRO A 209 11.85 6.97 11.93
N LEU A 210 11.54 6.54 13.17
CA LEU A 210 11.27 7.45 14.29
C LEU A 210 12.38 8.48 14.52
N ASP A 211 13.61 8.01 14.64
CA ASP A 211 14.73 8.79 15.17
C ASP A 211 15.45 9.64 14.11
N GLY A 212 14.99 9.60 12.85
CA GLY A 212 15.68 10.19 11.70
C GLY A 212 15.74 11.73 11.65
N GLU A 213 15.34 12.45 12.70
CA GLU A 213 15.40 13.94 12.75
C GLU A 213 15.93 14.55 14.06
N ASP A 214 16.24 13.78 15.11
CA ASP A 214 16.84 14.35 16.33
C ASP A 214 18.39 14.48 16.23
N ASP A 215 19.03 13.80 15.28
CA ASP A 215 20.50 13.76 15.16
C ASP A 215 21.12 14.82 14.21
N GLU A 216 20.35 15.47 13.33
CA GLU A 216 20.89 16.48 12.39
C GLU A 216 20.87 17.91 12.94
N GLU A 217 19.88 18.30 13.76
CA GLU A 217 19.85 19.65 14.38
C GLU A 217 20.92 19.80 15.49
N ASP A 218 21.26 18.74 16.22
CA ASP A 218 22.31 18.77 17.26
C ASP A 218 23.74 18.69 16.69
N ARG A 219 23.91 18.32 15.42
CA ARG A 219 25.22 18.20 14.76
C ARG A 219 25.72 19.51 14.15
N VAL A 220 24.89 20.55 14.09
CA VAL A 220 25.23 21.89 13.59
C VAL A 220 25.09 22.94 14.70
N LEU A 221 25.74 22.70 15.84
CA LEU A 221 26.14 23.81 16.71
C LEU A 221 27.48 24.37 16.22
N PRO A 222 27.53 25.61 15.69
CA PRO A 222 28.80 26.26 15.39
C PRO A 222 29.60 26.41 16.70
N SER A 223 30.78 25.79 16.74
CA SER A 223 31.73 25.73 17.85
C SER A 223 32.44 27.07 18.14
N ASN A 224 31.72 28.17 18.01
CA ASN A 224 32.20 29.53 18.22
C ASN A 224 31.39 30.23 19.32
N VAL A 225 31.26 29.56 20.47
CA VAL A 225 31.16 30.26 21.75
C VAL A 225 32.58 30.60 22.18
N ARG A 226 33.02 31.75 21.67
CA ARG A 226 34.23 32.45 22.10
C ARG A 226 34.14 32.65 23.61
N GLU A 227 35.11 32.12 24.35
CA GLU A 227 35.29 32.33 25.78
C GLU A 227 35.14 33.83 26.12
N LEU A 228 34.09 34.18 26.85
CA LEU A 228 34.01 35.46 27.54
C LEU A 228 35.00 35.40 28.72
N PRO A 229 35.96 36.34 28.83
CA PRO A 229 36.88 36.35 29.95
C PRO A 229 36.09 36.56 31.25
N ARG A 230 36.28 35.66 32.22
CA ARG A 230 35.75 35.78 33.57
C ARG A 230 36.18 37.13 34.16
N ALA A 231 35.22 38.03 34.36
CA ALA A 231 35.46 39.28 35.07
C ALA A 231 35.92 38.96 36.51
N GLY A 232 37.10 39.48 36.84
CA GLY A 232 37.77 39.30 38.12
C GLY A 232 36.93 39.80 39.28
N ARG A 233 36.92 38.97 40.33
CA ARG A 233 36.38 39.22 41.66
C ARG A 233 37.05 40.45 42.29
N ALA A 234 36.28 41.51 42.51
CA ALA A 234 36.71 42.64 43.33
C ALA A 234 36.70 42.25 44.82
N VAL A 235 37.83 42.46 45.49
CA VAL A 235 38.03 42.34 46.93
C VAL A 235 37.68 43.70 47.58
N PRO A 236 36.91 43.76 48.68
CA PRO A 236 36.59 45.02 49.34
C PRO A 236 37.73 45.49 50.25
N PRO A 237 37.97 46.80 50.40
CA PRO A 237 38.87 47.33 51.42
C PRO A 237 38.15 47.59 52.75
N ALA A 238 38.82 47.12 53.82
CA ALA A 238 38.83 47.47 55.26
C ALA A 238 37.53 47.90 55.95
#